data_AF-A0A971Q4G4-F1
#
_entry.id   AF-A0A971Q4G4-F1
#
_cell.length_a   1.000
_cell.length_b   1.000
_cell.length_c   1.000
_cell.angle_alpha   90.00
_cell.angle_beta   90.00
_cell.angle_gamma   90.00
#
_symmetry.space_group_name_H-M   'P 1'
#
loop_
_entity.id
_entity.type
_entity.pdbx_description
1 polymer ?
#
loop_
_entity_poly.entity_id
_entity_poly.type
_entity_poly.pdbx_seq_one_letter_code
_entity_poly.pdbx_strand_id
1 'polypeptide(L)'
;MNGPVETVQIVDYGRGLTLNLTPELKKAYVLEQVDRPDTPIPPIPFEALEAITRAKGEYIGFQEIDGTAAEGFRVVDQTQTTTVWADASTAMPVRIEIISEGGQGVGGTTVKSVWTFTDFVWNEEYEASLFSVEPPEGYEVTREQISAALPDEKDLLEALRLWTDELDGAFPDELTREAAPSFGFQHSGQASVSLGSGQGERIGSGSSSHASPEESKAMLEKRMRVDRGLLLVEYLIATNRDWHYAGAGARVDESRTPVCWWKVEDGRDYHVVYGDLSTEIVSPDQLPSYEGANASE
;
A
#
# COMPACT_ATOMS: atom_id res chain seq x y z
N MET A 1 -15.73 11.77 26.00
CA MET A 1 -15.41 11.50 24.59
C MET A 1 -14.17 12.31 24.27
N ASN A 2 -13.03 11.66 23.99
CA ASN A 2 -11.79 12.35 23.65
C ASN A 2 -11.72 12.48 22.14
N GLY A 3 -11.34 13.66 21.63
CA GLY A 3 -11.28 13.97 20.20
C GLY A 3 -10.17 13.23 19.43
N PRO A 4 -10.04 13.51 18.12
CA PRO A 4 -9.01 12.92 17.28
C PRO A 4 -7.61 13.29 17.78
N VAL A 5 -6.66 12.36 17.66
CA VAL A 5 -5.26 12.59 18.02
C VAL A 5 -4.57 13.28 16.84
N GLU A 6 -3.95 14.43 17.10
CA GLU A 6 -3.16 15.13 16.10
C GLU A 6 -1.89 14.35 15.75
N THR A 7 -1.60 14.25 14.46
CA THR A 7 -0.39 13.63 13.93
C THR A 7 0.27 14.55 12.93
N VAL A 8 1.60 14.58 12.93
CA VAL A 8 2.40 15.30 11.94
C VAL A 8 3.28 14.30 11.22
N GLN A 9 3.31 14.37 9.90
CA GLN A 9 4.17 13.53 9.08
C GLN A 9 5.09 14.39 8.22
N ILE A 10 6.37 14.01 8.17
CA ILE A 10 7.38 14.60 7.31
C ILE A 10 8.01 13.46 6.52
N VAL A 11 8.03 13.60 5.19
CA VAL A 11 8.59 12.60 4.27
C VAL A 11 9.73 13.22 3.48
N ASP A 12 10.92 12.64 3.60
CA ASP A 12 12.08 12.94 2.75
C ASP A 12 12.24 11.79 1.76
N TYR A 13 11.63 11.94 0.59
CA TYR A 13 11.65 10.92 -0.44
C TYR A 13 13.06 10.66 -1.02
N GLY A 14 13.93 11.67 -1.01
CA GLY A 14 15.29 11.57 -1.53
C GLY A 14 16.20 10.73 -0.63
N ARG A 15 15.97 10.80 0.68
CA ARG A 15 16.66 9.96 1.68
C ARG A 15 15.88 8.70 2.06
N GLY A 16 14.63 8.56 1.61
CA GLY A 16 13.76 7.46 2.00
C GLY A 16 13.40 7.47 3.48
N LEU A 17 13.28 8.65 4.08
CA LEU A 17 12.95 8.81 5.50
C LEU A 17 11.53 9.31 5.68
N THR A 18 10.82 8.73 6.63
CA THR A 18 9.53 9.24 7.10
C THR A 18 9.59 9.44 8.61
N LEU A 19 9.32 10.65 9.07
CA LEU A 19 9.11 10.98 10.48
C LEU A 19 7.61 11.14 10.72
N ASN A 20 7.06 10.35 11.66
CA ASN A 20 5.72 10.55 12.19
C ASN A 20 5.82 11.00 13.63
N LEU A 21 5.14 12.09 13.97
CA LEU A 21 5.06 12.65 15.30
C LEU A 21 3.65 12.51 15.84
N THR A 22 3.56 12.17 17.12
CA THR A 22 2.33 12.30 17.92
C THR A 22 2.60 13.31 19.04
N PRO A 23 2.37 14.61 18.82
CA PRO A 23 2.82 15.67 19.72
C PRO A 23 2.27 15.54 21.14
N GLU A 24 0.99 15.19 21.30
CA GLU A 24 0.35 15.01 22.61
C GLU A 24 1.04 13.95 23.46
N LEU A 25 1.62 12.93 22.82
CA LEU A 25 2.30 11.82 23.49
C LEU A 25 3.81 12.02 23.56
N LYS A 26 4.36 13.05 22.89
CA LYS A 26 5.80 13.23 22.65
C LYS A 26 6.45 11.96 22.10
N LYS A 27 5.81 11.32 21.12
CA LYS A 27 6.33 10.13 20.46
C LYS A 27 6.71 10.44 19.03
N ALA A 28 7.86 9.93 18.61
CA ALA A 28 8.37 10.03 17.25
C ALA A 28 8.68 8.63 16.73
N TYR A 29 8.21 8.34 15.52
CA TYR A 29 8.52 7.12 14.79
C TYR A 29 9.21 7.50 13.49
N VAL A 30 10.47 7.06 13.34
CA VAL A 30 11.29 7.27 12.15
C VAL A 30 11.37 5.96 11.39
N LEU A 31 10.93 5.99 10.14
CA LEU A 31 11.00 4.89 9.20
C LEU A 31 12.05 5.22 8.14
N GLU A 32 13.03 4.34 7.97
CA GLU A 32 14.05 4.44 6.94
C GLU A 32 13.87 3.32 5.91
N GLN A 33 13.69 3.71 4.66
CA GLN A 33 13.60 2.79 3.54
C GLN A 33 15.01 2.51 2.99
N VAL A 34 15.48 1.29 3.17
CA VAL A 34 16.75 0.79 2.62
C VAL A 34 16.52 0.00 1.33
N ASP A 35 17.59 -0.25 0.56
CA ASP A 35 17.55 -1.03 -0.69
C ASP A 35 16.52 -0.54 -1.73
N ARG A 36 16.19 0.75 -1.74
CA ARG A 36 15.25 1.31 -2.70
C ARG A 36 15.76 1.12 -4.12
N PRO A 37 14.94 0.60 -5.05
CA PRO A 37 15.30 0.66 -6.46
C PRO A 37 15.38 2.14 -6.89
N ASP A 38 16.19 2.42 -7.92
CA ASP A 38 16.25 3.74 -8.61
C ASP A 38 14.95 4.02 -9.40
N THR A 39 13.80 3.71 -8.82
CA THR A 39 12.49 3.99 -9.41
C THR A 39 12.11 5.41 -9.04
N PRO A 40 11.57 6.20 -9.99
CA PRO A 40 10.99 7.50 -9.68
C PRO A 40 9.99 7.36 -8.54
N ILE A 41 10.11 8.24 -7.55
CA ILE A 41 9.11 8.39 -6.49
C ILE A 41 7.76 8.58 -7.18
N PRO A 42 6.70 7.86 -6.78
CA PRO A 42 5.40 8.04 -7.39
C PRO A 42 4.99 9.52 -7.31
N PRO A 43 4.34 10.05 -8.35
CA PRO A 43 3.99 11.45 -8.44
C PRO A 43 3.29 11.92 -7.17
N ILE A 44 3.85 12.95 -6.52
CA ILE A 44 3.14 13.72 -5.48
C ILE A 44 1.81 14.21 -6.10
N PRO A 45 0.71 14.42 -5.34
CA PRO A 45 -0.56 14.90 -5.90
C PRO A 45 -0.45 16.12 -6.84
N PHE A 46 0.59 16.93 -6.71
CA PHE A 46 0.90 18.03 -7.64
C PHE A 46 1.38 17.58 -9.03
N GLU A 47 2.09 16.46 -9.15
CA GLU A 47 2.40 15.86 -10.45
C GLU A 47 1.14 15.29 -11.13
N ALA A 48 0.10 14.94 -10.36
CA ALA A 48 -1.22 14.66 -10.93
C ALA A 48 -1.86 15.92 -11.56
N LEU A 49 -1.53 17.13 -11.07
CA LEU A 49 -1.92 18.38 -11.75
C LEU A 49 -1.21 18.54 -13.09
N GLU A 50 0.07 18.15 -13.18
CA GLU A 50 0.75 18.08 -14.48
C GLU A 50 0.08 17.05 -15.39
N ALA A 51 -0.32 15.88 -14.85
CA ALA A 51 -1.05 14.89 -15.61
C ALA A 51 -2.36 15.47 -16.19
N ILE A 52 -3.06 16.35 -15.49
CA ILE A 52 -4.25 17.06 -16.02
C ILE A 52 -3.90 17.92 -17.23
N THR A 53 -2.80 18.66 -17.16
CA THR A 53 -2.35 19.47 -18.31
C THR A 53 -1.93 18.62 -19.50
N ARG A 54 -1.37 17.42 -19.26
CA ARG A 54 -0.92 16.50 -20.32
C ARG A 54 -2.05 15.63 -20.89
N ALA A 55 -3.00 15.21 -20.05
CA ALA A 55 -4.09 14.29 -20.38
C ALA A 55 -5.26 14.97 -21.11
N LYS A 56 -5.21 16.29 -21.33
CA LYS A 56 -6.31 17.09 -21.89
C LYS A 56 -7.60 16.89 -21.10
N GLY A 57 -7.57 17.22 -19.80
CA GLY A 57 -8.77 17.17 -18.96
C GLY A 57 -9.99 17.81 -19.62
N GLU A 58 -11.16 17.22 -19.37
CA GLU A 58 -12.45 17.73 -19.85
C GLU A 58 -12.73 19.09 -19.21
N TYR A 59 -12.92 20.12 -20.02
CA TYR A 59 -13.41 21.41 -19.52
C TYR A 59 -14.88 21.25 -19.09
N ILE A 60 -15.16 21.49 -17.80
CA ILE A 60 -16.49 21.29 -17.20
C ILE A 60 -17.22 22.60 -16.94
N GLY A 61 -16.66 23.74 -17.36
CA GLY A 61 -17.31 25.04 -17.30
C GLY A 61 -16.73 25.98 -16.25
N PHE A 62 -17.56 26.93 -15.85
CA PHE A 62 -17.19 28.02 -14.95
C PHE A 62 -17.97 27.91 -13.64
N GLN A 63 -17.31 28.24 -12.52
CA GLN A 63 -17.93 28.31 -11.21
C GLN A 63 -17.31 29.44 -10.38
N GLU A 64 -18.13 30.14 -9.60
CA GLU A 64 -17.63 31.04 -8.54
C GLU A 64 -17.36 30.22 -7.26
N ILE A 65 -16.15 30.32 -6.73
CA ILE A 65 -15.68 29.60 -5.53
C ILE A 65 -15.09 30.64 -4.58
N ASP A 66 -15.72 30.82 -3.41
CA ASP A 66 -15.28 31.78 -2.40
C ASP A 66 -15.01 33.20 -2.95
N GLY A 67 -15.89 33.65 -3.86
CA GLY A 67 -15.79 34.95 -4.53
C GLY A 67 -14.79 35.01 -5.69
N THR A 68 -14.15 33.89 -6.01
CA THR A 68 -13.18 33.77 -7.11
C THR A 68 -13.82 33.12 -8.33
N ALA A 69 -13.67 33.78 -9.47
CA ALA A 69 -14.07 33.28 -10.79
C ALA A 69 -13.15 32.14 -11.24
N ALA A 70 -13.66 30.90 -11.32
CA ALA A 70 -12.83 29.73 -11.62
C ALA A 70 -13.33 28.92 -12.83
N GLU A 71 -12.37 28.39 -13.59
CA GLU A 71 -12.56 27.44 -14.67
C GLU A 71 -12.28 26.01 -14.18
N GLY A 72 -13.16 25.07 -14.52
CA GLY A 72 -13.10 23.69 -14.08
C GLY A 72 -12.58 22.74 -15.15
N PHE A 73 -11.70 21.83 -14.73
CA PHE A 73 -11.16 20.76 -15.55
C PHE A 73 -11.28 19.43 -14.81
N ARG A 74 -11.68 18.37 -15.52
CA ARG A 74 -11.85 17.02 -14.95
C ARG A 74 -11.01 16.00 -15.69
N VAL A 75 -10.35 15.14 -14.93
CA VAL A 75 -9.71 13.92 -15.44
C VAL A 75 -10.32 12.73 -14.73
N VAL A 76 -10.66 11.71 -15.51
CA VAL A 76 -11.15 10.43 -15.02
C VAL A 76 -10.17 9.37 -15.48
N ASP A 77 -9.59 8.64 -14.54
CA ASP A 77 -8.88 7.40 -14.78
C ASP A 77 -9.70 6.21 -14.29
N GLN A 78 -9.13 5.01 -14.27
CA GLN A 78 -9.85 3.78 -13.93
C GLN A 78 -10.43 3.76 -12.52
N THR A 79 -9.79 4.44 -11.56
CA THR A 79 -10.13 4.35 -10.13
C THR A 79 -10.31 5.71 -9.47
N GLN A 80 -10.01 6.79 -10.18
CA GLN A 80 -9.94 8.13 -9.63
C GLN A 80 -10.50 9.16 -10.61
N THR A 81 -11.34 10.02 -10.08
CA THR A 81 -11.77 11.26 -10.73
C THR A 81 -11.12 12.42 -10.01
N THR A 82 -10.35 13.23 -10.73
CA THR A 82 -9.75 14.45 -10.22
C THR A 82 -10.39 15.65 -10.93
N THR A 83 -10.93 16.59 -10.14
CA THR A 83 -11.46 17.86 -10.64
C THR A 83 -10.60 19.00 -10.09
N VAL A 84 -10.12 19.87 -10.98
CA VAL A 84 -9.37 21.07 -10.61
C VAL A 84 -10.16 22.28 -11.04
N TRP A 85 -10.37 23.19 -10.09
CA TRP A 85 -10.89 24.52 -10.34
C TRP A 85 -9.74 25.51 -10.24
N ALA A 86 -9.45 26.21 -11.32
CA ALA A 86 -8.38 27.18 -11.41
C ALA A 86 -8.95 28.59 -11.55
N ASP A 87 -8.39 29.56 -10.84
CA ASP A 87 -8.72 30.98 -11.00
C ASP A 87 -8.52 31.41 -12.46
N ALA A 88 -9.55 32.01 -13.06
CA ALA A 88 -9.58 32.33 -14.48
C ALA A 88 -8.55 33.40 -14.89
N SER A 89 -8.02 34.18 -13.94
CA SER A 89 -7.08 35.27 -14.19
C SER A 89 -5.62 34.87 -14.01
N THR A 90 -5.34 33.97 -13.07
CA THR A 90 -3.99 33.53 -12.69
C THR A 90 -3.67 32.11 -13.15
N ALA A 91 -4.68 31.34 -13.55
CA ALA A 91 -4.61 29.91 -13.83
C ALA A 91 -4.13 29.06 -12.63
N MET A 92 -4.15 29.60 -11.42
CA MET A 92 -3.74 28.87 -10.22
C MET A 92 -4.92 28.08 -9.62
N PRO A 93 -4.71 26.84 -9.15
CA PRO A 93 -5.75 26.10 -8.45
C PRO A 93 -6.30 26.84 -7.23
N VAL A 94 -7.63 26.92 -7.15
CA VAL A 94 -8.37 27.41 -5.98
C VAL A 94 -9.09 26.29 -5.25
N ARG A 95 -9.34 25.16 -5.94
CA ARG A 95 -9.90 23.95 -5.35
C ARG A 95 -9.49 22.73 -6.16
N ILE A 96 -9.10 21.67 -5.48
CA ILE A 96 -8.86 20.35 -6.08
C ILE A 96 -9.75 19.35 -5.36
N GLU A 97 -10.51 18.56 -6.13
CA GLU A 97 -11.36 17.50 -5.63
C GLU A 97 -10.86 16.17 -6.21
N ILE A 98 -10.50 15.24 -5.35
CA ILE A 98 -10.10 13.88 -5.74
C ILE A 98 -11.12 12.91 -5.18
N ILE A 99 -11.76 12.19 -6.09
CA ILE A 99 -12.70 11.13 -5.77
C ILE A 99 -12.04 9.82 -6.20
N SER A 100 -11.71 8.97 -5.24
CA SER A 100 -11.21 7.62 -5.51
C SER A 100 -12.33 6.62 -5.24
N GLU A 101 -12.64 5.80 -6.24
CA GLU A 101 -13.56 4.67 -6.14
C GLU A 101 -12.72 3.40 -6.15
N GLY A 102 -12.96 2.47 -5.21
CA GLY A 102 -12.13 1.26 -5.09
C GLY A 102 -11.11 1.29 -3.95
N GLY A 103 -11.05 2.35 -3.14
CA GLY A 103 -10.22 2.35 -1.93
C GLY A 103 -10.65 1.26 -0.97
N GLN A 104 -9.72 0.47 -0.45
CA GLN A 104 -10.03 -0.56 0.55
C GLN A 104 -10.24 0.10 1.92
N GLY A 105 -11.47 0.04 2.41
CA GLY A 105 -11.81 0.37 3.79
C GLY A 105 -11.56 -0.79 4.74
N VAL A 106 -11.79 -0.52 6.03
CA VAL A 106 -11.73 -1.52 7.09
C VAL A 106 -12.65 -2.70 6.75
N GLY A 107 -12.10 -3.92 6.79
CA GLY A 107 -12.84 -5.16 6.56
C GLY A 107 -13.16 -5.48 5.10
N GLY A 108 -12.37 -4.97 4.14
CA GLY A 108 -12.55 -5.30 2.71
C GLY A 108 -13.75 -4.58 2.05
N THR A 109 -14.28 -3.55 2.69
CA THR A 109 -15.35 -2.73 2.11
C THR A 109 -14.76 -1.75 1.11
N THR A 110 -15.34 -1.66 -0.09
CA THR A 110 -14.99 -0.60 -1.03
C THR A 110 -15.48 0.74 -0.49
N VAL A 111 -14.55 1.61 -0.15
CA VAL A 111 -14.83 2.97 0.33
C VAL A 111 -14.58 3.96 -0.79
N LYS A 112 -15.57 4.80 -1.02
CA LYS A 112 -15.42 6.01 -1.81
C LYS A 112 -14.74 7.06 -0.96
N SER A 113 -13.52 7.44 -1.33
CA SER A 113 -12.77 8.50 -0.65
C SER A 113 -12.90 9.79 -1.43
N VAL A 114 -13.26 10.88 -0.73
CA VAL A 114 -13.38 12.22 -1.30
C VAL A 114 -12.41 13.12 -0.57
N TRP A 115 -11.45 13.69 -1.31
CA TRP A 115 -10.47 14.64 -0.81
C TRP A 115 -10.74 15.99 -1.45
N THR A 116 -10.84 17.03 -0.63
CA THR A 116 -11.01 18.40 -1.10
C THR A 116 -9.87 19.23 -0.56
N PHE A 117 -9.08 19.79 -1.46
CA PHE A 117 -7.99 20.71 -1.15
C PHE A 117 -8.45 22.12 -1.47
N THR A 118 -8.35 23.02 -0.49
CA THR A 118 -8.75 24.43 -0.54
C THR A 118 -7.68 25.29 0.11
N ASP A 119 -7.90 26.61 0.15
CA ASP A 119 -7.09 27.56 0.93
C ASP A 119 -5.60 27.53 0.56
N PHE A 120 -5.33 27.39 -0.75
CA PHE A 120 -3.97 27.37 -1.27
C PHE A 120 -3.27 28.71 -1.03
N VAL A 121 -2.08 28.64 -0.44
CA VAL A 121 -1.15 29.77 -0.35
C VAL A 121 0.03 29.47 -1.26
N TRP A 122 0.22 30.30 -2.27
CA TRP A 122 1.24 30.10 -3.30
C TRP A 122 2.46 30.98 -3.04
N ASN A 123 3.65 30.43 -3.28
CA ASN A 123 4.93 31.12 -3.11
C ASN A 123 5.19 31.63 -1.68
N GLU A 124 4.60 30.98 -0.68
CA GLU A 124 4.94 31.24 0.72
C GLU A 124 6.36 30.74 0.99
N GLU A 125 7.17 31.56 1.68
CA GLU A 125 8.49 31.15 2.12
C GLU A 125 8.37 30.41 3.46
N TYR A 126 8.78 29.14 3.47
CA TYR A 126 8.81 28.33 4.69
C TYR A 126 10.23 28.15 5.20
N GLU A 127 10.39 28.11 6.52
CA GLU A 127 11.66 27.76 7.13
C GLU A 127 12.01 26.29 6.85
N ALA A 128 13.24 26.03 6.42
CA ALA A 128 13.70 24.67 6.11
C ALA A 128 13.59 23.70 7.31
N SER A 129 13.64 24.24 8.53
CA SER A 129 13.50 23.49 9.79
C SER A 129 12.15 22.78 9.93
N LEU A 130 11.09 23.29 9.29
CA LEU A 130 9.75 22.68 9.31
C LEU A 130 9.71 21.33 8.58
N PHE A 131 10.66 21.07 7.68
CA PHE A 131 10.76 19.84 6.89
C PHE A 131 11.85 18.90 7.43
N SER A 132 12.34 19.14 8.65
CA SER A 132 13.33 18.28 9.28
C SER A 132 12.74 16.91 9.63
N VAL A 133 13.42 15.84 9.23
CA VAL A 133 13.12 14.46 9.66
C VAL A 133 13.79 14.10 10.98
N GLU A 134 14.50 15.03 11.62
CA GLU A 134 15.04 14.84 12.97
C GLU A 134 13.94 15.03 14.02
N PRO A 135 13.70 14.03 14.90
CA PRO A 135 12.74 14.16 15.98
C PRO A 135 13.04 15.37 16.89
N PRO A 136 12.03 16.16 17.30
CA PRO A 136 12.24 17.26 18.23
C PRO A 136 12.77 16.81 19.59
N GLU A 137 13.44 17.70 20.31
CA GLU A 137 13.95 17.42 21.65
C GLU A 137 12.82 17.00 22.62
N GLY A 138 13.09 15.99 23.44
CA GLY A 138 12.16 15.49 24.46
C GLY A 138 11.10 14.52 23.92
N TYR A 139 11.18 14.12 22.66
CA TYR A 139 10.38 13.02 22.11
C TYR A 139 11.01 11.65 22.46
N GLU A 140 10.16 10.68 22.77
CA GLU A 140 10.51 9.26 22.78
C GLU A 140 10.59 8.77 21.32
N VAL A 141 11.77 8.34 20.88
CA VAL A 141 12.03 8.01 19.48
C VAL A 141 12.11 6.50 19.28
N THR A 142 11.30 5.99 18.36
CA THR A 142 11.46 4.66 17.77
C THR A 142 11.98 4.80 16.36
N ARG A 143 13.00 4.02 15.99
CA ARG A 143 13.59 4.01 14.64
C ARG A 143 13.55 2.61 14.08
N GLU A 144 13.08 2.47 12.84
CA GLU A 144 13.02 1.20 12.13
C GLU A 144 13.50 1.35 10.70
N GLN A 145 14.14 0.29 10.20
CA GLN A 145 14.56 0.17 8.80
C GLN A 145 13.68 -0.86 8.13
N ILE A 146 13.20 -0.51 6.93
CA ILE A 146 12.41 -1.42 6.09
C ILE A 146 13.06 -1.50 4.72
N SER A 147 13.23 -2.72 4.21
CA SER A 147 13.68 -2.87 2.82
C SER A 147 12.56 -2.48 1.88
N ALA A 148 12.87 -1.55 0.99
CA ALA A 148 12.04 -1.12 -0.12
C ALA A 148 12.51 -1.72 -1.45
N ALA A 149 13.40 -2.74 -1.39
CA ALA A 149 13.70 -3.57 -2.54
C ALA A 149 12.40 -4.17 -3.09
N LEU A 150 12.32 -4.27 -4.42
CA LEU A 150 11.24 -4.99 -5.08
C LEU A 150 11.14 -6.41 -4.49
N PRO A 151 9.91 -6.91 -4.27
CA PRO A 151 9.74 -8.25 -3.74
C PRO A 151 10.26 -9.28 -4.74
N ASP A 152 10.84 -10.36 -4.26
CA ASP A 152 11.37 -11.46 -5.08
C ASP A 152 10.76 -12.82 -4.70
N GLU A 153 11.14 -13.89 -5.42
CA GLU A 153 10.65 -15.25 -5.16
C GLU A 153 10.84 -15.67 -3.70
N LYS A 154 11.90 -15.22 -3.02
CA LYS A 154 12.15 -15.61 -1.62
C LYS A 154 11.14 -14.96 -0.68
N ASP A 155 10.71 -13.73 -0.97
CA ASP A 155 9.65 -13.08 -0.20
C ASP A 155 8.34 -13.88 -0.30
N LEU A 156 8.00 -14.39 -1.50
CA LEU A 156 6.83 -15.25 -1.68
C LEU A 156 6.97 -16.59 -0.96
N LEU A 157 8.13 -17.26 -1.06
CA LEU A 157 8.37 -18.53 -0.36
C LEU A 157 8.32 -18.38 1.16
N GLU A 158 8.89 -17.31 1.70
CA GLU A 158 8.81 -17.00 3.13
C GLU A 158 7.36 -16.71 3.55
N ALA A 159 6.60 -15.95 2.76
CA ALA A 159 5.20 -15.70 3.03
C ALA A 159 4.38 -17.00 3.07
N LEU A 160 4.56 -17.89 2.08
CA LEU A 160 3.91 -19.21 2.03
C LEU A 160 4.31 -20.08 3.22
N ARG A 161 5.60 -20.11 3.57
CA ARG A 161 6.11 -20.85 4.72
C ARG A 161 5.45 -20.40 6.01
N LEU A 162 5.50 -19.09 6.28
CA LEU A 162 4.83 -18.50 7.43
C LEU A 162 3.35 -18.88 7.42
N TRP A 163 2.71 -18.87 6.24
CA TRP A 163 1.32 -19.24 6.08
C TRP A 163 1.02 -20.67 6.56
N THR A 164 1.81 -21.61 6.04
CA THR A 164 1.71 -23.02 6.40
C THR A 164 2.04 -23.27 7.87
N ASP A 165 2.94 -22.49 8.48
CA ASP A 165 3.27 -22.62 9.90
C ASP A 165 2.06 -22.28 10.82
N GLU A 166 1.17 -21.36 10.41
CA GLU A 166 -0.05 -21.02 11.18
C GLU A 166 -1.23 -21.92 10.86
N LEU A 167 -1.29 -22.46 9.64
CA LEU A 167 -2.40 -23.28 9.16
C LEU A 167 -2.11 -24.79 9.27
N ASP A 168 -1.29 -25.18 10.25
CA ASP A 168 -0.91 -26.58 10.52
C ASP A 168 -0.47 -27.32 9.24
N GLY A 169 0.38 -26.67 8.44
CA GLY A 169 0.94 -27.17 7.19
C GLY A 169 0.03 -27.04 5.96
N ALA A 170 -1.16 -26.44 6.07
CA ALA A 170 -2.04 -26.18 4.93
C ALA A 170 -1.70 -24.86 4.23
N PHE A 171 -1.82 -24.84 2.91
CA PHE A 171 -1.79 -23.60 2.13
C PHE A 171 -3.15 -22.89 2.21
N PRO A 172 -3.20 -21.54 2.07
CA PRO A 172 -4.47 -20.82 2.09
C PRO A 172 -5.32 -21.15 0.85
N ASP A 173 -6.64 -20.98 0.93
CA ASP A 173 -7.52 -21.20 -0.22
C ASP A 173 -7.27 -20.19 -1.35
N GLU A 174 -6.85 -18.97 -0.99
CA GLU A 174 -6.50 -17.90 -1.92
C GLU A 174 -5.24 -17.18 -1.42
N LEU A 175 -4.40 -16.70 -2.35
CA LEU A 175 -3.21 -15.92 -2.03
C LEU A 175 -3.45 -14.44 -2.31
N THR A 176 -4.31 -13.84 -1.49
CA THR A 176 -4.74 -12.44 -1.59
C THR A 176 -4.58 -11.72 -0.25
N ARG A 177 -4.59 -10.38 -0.24
CA ARG A 177 -4.59 -9.60 1.02
C ARG A 177 -5.87 -9.85 1.83
N GLU A 178 -6.95 -10.22 1.16
CA GLU A 178 -8.26 -10.51 1.74
C GLU A 178 -8.35 -11.90 2.37
N ALA A 179 -7.51 -12.85 1.95
CA ALA A 179 -7.36 -14.16 2.59
C ALA A 179 -6.48 -14.11 3.85
N ALA A 180 -5.74 -13.01 4.03
CA ALA A 180 -4.89 -12.77 5.18
C ALA A 180 -5.63 -12.79 6.55
N PRO A 181 -6.90 -12.37 6.74
CA PRO A 181 -7.62 -12.51 8.02
C PRO A 181 -7.48 -13.86 8.75
N SER A 182 -7.22 -14.96 8.03
CA SER A 182 -6.86 -16.29 8.56
C SER A 182 -5.64 -16.29 9.50
N PHE A 183 -4.80 -15.26 9.44
CA PHE A 183 -3.57 -15.06 10.23
C PHE A 183 -3.76 -14.31 11.54
N GLY A 184 -5.01 -14.12 11.99
CA GLY A 184 -5.30 -13.21 13.10
C GLY A 184 -5.20 -11.73 12.71
N PHE A 185 -5.18 -11.41 11.40
CA PHE A 185 -5.25 -10.03 10.90
C PHE A 185 -6.63 -9.39 11.07
N GLN A 186 -7.60 -10.07 11.70
CA GLN A 186 -8.97 -9.57 11.94
C GLN A 186 -9.05 -8.25 12.73
N HIS A 187 -7.96 -7.76 13.31
CA HIS A 187 -7.93 -6.49 14.05
C HIS A 187 -7.00 -5.42 13.48
N SER A 188 -6.30 -5.65 12.37
CA SER A 188 -5.35 -4.67 11.80
C SER A 188 -5.93 -3.77 10.71
N GLY A 189 -7.26 -3.77 10.52
CA GLY A 189 -7.93 -2.62 9.90
C GLY A 189 -7.68 -1.29 10.65
N GLN A 190 -7.11 -1.37 11.87
CA GLN A 190 -6.60 -0.23 12.64
C GLN A 190 -5.08 -0.01 12.51
N ALA A 191 -4.37 -0.95 11.89
CA ALA A 191 -2.92 -0.92 11.67
C ALA A 191 -2.58 -1.06 10.18
N SER A 192 -3.44 -0.57 9.28
CA SER A 192 -2.88 0.41 8.33
C SER A 192 -2.16 1.41 9.22
N VAL A 193 -0.83 1.39 9.21
CA VAL A 193 -0.10 2.54 9.73
C VAL A 193 -0.76 3.71 8.99
N SER A 194 -1.52 4.49 9.75
CA SER A 194 -2.25 5.64 9.25
C SER A 194 -1.19 6.69 8.95
N LEU A 195 -0.43 6.45 7.89
CA LEU A 195 0.65 7.30 7.40
C LEU A 195 0.09 8.43 6.54
N GLY A 196 -1.18 8.82 6.67
CA GLY A 196 -1.69 9.94 5.88
C GLY A 196 -3.19 10.23 5.95
N SER A 197 -4.04 9.31 6.40
CA SER A 197 -5.47 9.61 6.61
C SER A 197 -5.70 9.96 8.07
N GLY A 198 -5.89 11.25 8.40
CA GLY A 198 -6.04 11.79 9.76
C GLY A 198 -7.21 11.27 10.62
N GLN A 199 -7.72 10.07 10.37
CA GLN A 199 -8.58 9.31 11.27
C GLN A 199 -7.74 8.29 12.05
N GLY A 200 -6.96 8.81 13.01
CA GLY A 200 -6.40 7.97 14.07
C GLY A 200 -7.50 7.62 15.05
N GLU A 201 -8.22 6.51 14.84
CA GLU A 201 -8.84 5.84 15.97
C GLU A 201 -7.73 5.41 16.92
N ARG A 202 -7.85 5.81 18.19
CA ARG A 202 -6.87 5.46 19.22
C ARG A 202 -6.64 3.95 19.16
N ILE A 203 -5.39 3.54 19.34
CA ILE A 203 -5.04 2.25 19.94
C ILE A 203 -5.72 2.24 21.30
N GLY A 204 -7.00 1.86 21.29
CA GLY A 204 -7.83 1.72 22.46
C GLY A 204 -7.38 0.45 23.15
N SER A 205 -6.95 0.61 24.39
CA SER A 205 -6.69 -0.44 25.37
C SER A 205 -7.93 -1.29 25.69
N GLY A 206 -8.58 -1.83 24.67
CA GLY A 206 -9.88 -2.52 24.74
C GLY A 206 -10.02 -3.70 23.80
N SER A 207 -8.98 -4.07 23.05
CA SER A 207 -8.87 -5.42 22.50
C SER A 207 -8.05 -6.25 23.48
N SER A 208 -8.62 -7.35 23.94
CA SER A 208 -8.01 -8.34 24.81
C SER A 208 -6.91 -9.13 24.09
N SER A 209 -5.93 -8.47 23.48
CA SER A 209 -4.64 -9.09 23.20
C SER A 209 -3.74 -8.79 24.38
N HIS A 210 -3.53 -9.77 25.25
CA HIS A 210 -2.51 -9.74 26.31
C HIS A 210 -1.08 -9.77 25.76
N ALA A 211 -0.89 -9.47 24.46
CA ALA A 211 0.40 -9.49 23.80
C ALA A 211 1.31 -8.42 24.41
N SER A 212 2.48 -8.86 24.85
CA SER A 212 3.60 -8.01 25.21
C SER A 212 4.06 -7.14 24.02
N PRO A 213 4.82 -6.06 24.27
CA PRO A 213 5.44 -5.29 23.20
C PRO A 213 6.30 -6.13 22.26
N GLU A 214 6.97 -7.17 22.79
CA GLU A 214 7.79 -8.09 22.00
C GLU A 214 6.94 -8.98 21.09
N GLU A 215 5.83 -9.53 21.59
CA GLU A 215 4.89 -10.32 20.78
C GLU A 215 4.24 -9.45 19.69
N SER A 216 3.89 -8.20 20.01
CA SER A 216 3.34 -7.25 19.04
C SER A 216 4.34 -6.93 17.93
N LYS A 217 5.61 -6.73 18.29
CA LYS A 217 6.69 -6.50 17.33
C LYS A 217 6.92 -7.73 16.44
N ALA A 218 6.98 -8.92 17.03
CA ALA A 218 7.14 -10.17 16.29
C ALA A 218 5.99 -10.41 15.31
N MET A 219 4.75 -10.10 15.72
CA MET A 219 3.57 -10.18 14.85
C MET A 219 3.66 -9.17 13.69
N LEU A 220 4.12 -7.94 13.94
CA LEU A 220 4.33 -6.93 12.91
C LEU A 220 5.41 -7.35 11.90
N GLU A 221 6.55 -7.84 12.37
CA GLU A 221 7.62 -8.34 11.50
C GLU A 221 7.13 -9.50 10.64
N LYS A 222 6.39 -10.44 11.24
CA LYS A 222 5.78 -11.56 10.52
C LYS A 222 4.84 -11.07 9.42
N ARG A 223 3.98 -10.10 9.75
CA ARG A 223 3.05 -9.47 8.81
C ARG A 223 3.79 -8.84 7.63
N MET A 224 4.84 -8.07 7.91
CA MET A 224 5.62 -7.40 6.86
C MET A 224 6.21 -8.40 5.86
N ARG A 225 6.65 -9.58 6.31
CA ARG A 225 7.16 -10.64 5.41
C ARG A 225 6.06 -11.23 4.54
N VAL A 226 4.87 -11.49 5.11
CA VAL A 226 3.70 -11.94 4.35
C VAL A 226 3.29 -10.88 3.32
N ASP A 227 3.20 -9.62 3.74
CA ASP A 227 2.87 -8.49 2.87
C ASP A 227 3.88 -8.34 1.73
N ARG A 228 5.19 -8.57 1.97
CA ARG A 228 6.22 -8.59 0.91
C ARG A 228 5.99 -9.70 -0.12
N GLY A 229 5.65 -10.91 0.32
CA GLY A 229 5.31 -12.00 -0.61
C GLY A 229 4.07 -11.69 -1.45
N LEU A 230 3.04 -11.11 -0.84
CA LEU A 230 1.83 -10.68 -1.56
C LEU A 230 2.11 -9.53 -2.54
N LEU A 231 3.05 -8.63 -2.22
CA LEU A 231 3.49 -7.60 -3.16
C LEU A 231 4.11 -8.19 -4.42
N LEU A 232 4.80 -9.34 -4.35
CA LEU A 232 5.27 -10.04 -5.56
C LEU A 232 4.07 -10.49 -6.41
N VAL A 233 3.06 -11.07 -5.78
CA VAL A 233 1.84 -11.53 -6.48
C VAL A 233 1.16 -10.37 -7.20
N GLU A 234 0.96 -9.23 -6.52
CA GLU A 234 0.41 -8.02 -7.11
C GLU A 234 1.26 -7.53 -8.29
N TYR A 235 2.58 -7.52 -8.15
CA TYR A 235 3.51 -7.16 -9.22
C TYR A 235 3.39 -8.11 -10.43
N LEU A 236 3.33 -9.42 -10.21
CA LEU A 236 3.19 -10.42 -11.28
C LEU A 236 1.86 -10.26 -12.03
N ILE A 237 0.77 -9.99 -11.32
CA ILE A 237 -0.54 -9.72 -11.92
C ILE A 237 -0.49 -8.41 -12.73
N ALA A 238 -0.01 -7.32 -12.14
CA ALA A 238 0.05 -6.01 -12.77
C ALA A 238 0.95 -5.98 -14.02
N THR A 239 1.97 -6.84 -14.06
CA THR A 239 2.88 -6.98 -15.20
C THR A 239 2.48 -8.13 -16.16
N ASN A 240 1.28 -8.69 -16.00
CA ASN A 240 0.71 -9.74 -16.84
C ASN A 240 1.64 -10.97 -17.00
N ARG A 241 2.21 -11.43 -15.89
CA ARG A 241 3.17 -12.55 -15.84
C ARG A 241 2.49 -13.91 -15.73
N ASP A 242 1.25 -14.01 -16.17
CA ASP A 242 0.49 -15.27 -16.21
C ASP A 242 0.55 -16.00 -14.85
N TRP A 243 0.17 -15.28 -13.79
CA TRP A 243 0.19 -15.78 -12.42
C TRP A 243 -0.99 -16.73 -12.17
N HIS A 244 -0.71 -17.87 -11.53
CA HIS A 244 -1.72 -18.86 -11.13
C HIS A 244 -1.47 -19.36 -9.71
N TYR A 245 -2.55 -19.57 -8.97
CA TYR A 245 -2.54 -20.16 -7.65
C TYR A 245 -3.40 -21.43 -7.61
N ALA A 246 -2.85 -22.51 -7.08
CA ALA A 246 -3.46 -23.83 -6.94
C ALA A 246 -3.23 -24.45 -5.55
N GLY A 247 -2.82 -23.64 -4.56
CA GLY A 247 -2.53 -24.11 -3.21
C GLY A 247 -3.77 -24.48 -2.39
N ALA A 248 -4.99 -24.15 -2.85
CA ALA A 248 -6.22 -24.48 -2.13
C ALA A 248 -6.31 -25.98 -1.83
N GLY A 249 -6.34 -26.34 -0.55
CA GLY A 249 -6.37 -27.73 -0.07
C GLY A 249 -5.04 -28.49 -0.14
N ALA A 250 -3.96 -27.89 -0.66
CA ALA A 250 -2.62 -28.48 -0.67
C ALA A 250 -1.95 -28.38 0.71
N ARG A 251 -0.90 -29.19 0.93
CA ARG A 251 -0.15 -29.23 2.20
C ARG A 251 1.36 -29.27 1.98
N VAL A 252 2.11 -28.83 2.99
CA VAL A 252 3.58 -28.65 2.89
C VAL A 252 4.38 -29.95 2.72
N ASP A 253 3.78 -31.11 3.00
CA ASP A 253 4.38 -32.43 2.84
C ASP A 253 4.09 -33.08 1.47
N GLU A 254 3.33 -32.41 0.61
CA GLU A 254 2.98 -32.88 -0.73
C GLU A 254 3.99 -32.38 -1.78
N SER A 255 5.23 -32.83 -1.67
CA SER A 255 6.41 -32.36 -2.46
C SER A 255 6.27 -32.24 -3.97
N ARG A 256 5.27 -32.87 -4.61
CA ARG A 256 5.05 -32.79 -6.05
C ARG A 256 3.73 -32.12 -6.44
N THR A 257 2.97 -31.63 -5.48
CA THR A 257 1.74 -30.86 -5.72
C THR A 257 2.15 -29.43 -6.05
N PRO A 258 1.89 -28.91 -7.25
CA PRO A 258 2.16 -27.52 -7.61
C PRO A 258 1.21 -26.59 -6.84
N VAL A 259 1.76 -25.56 -6.20
CA VAL A 259 1.03 -24.59 -5.37
C VAL A 259 0.78 -23.30 -6.13
N CYS A 260 1.77 -22.80 -6.87
CA CYS A 260 1.61 -21.64 -7.74
C CYS A 260 2.66 -21.65 -8.85
N TRP A 261 2.40 -20.88 -9.90
CA TRP A 261 3.36 -20.68 -10.98
C TRP A 261 3.14 -19.34 -11.69
N TRP A 262 4.20 -18.85 -12.33
CA TRP A 262 4.18 -17.65 -13.15
C TRP A 262 5.28 -17.68 -14.20
N LYS A 263 5.13 -16.85 -15.21
CA LYS A 263 6.04 -16.77 -16.34
C LYS A 263 7.35 -16.08 -15.97
N VAL A 264 8.49 -16.64 -16.36
CA VAL A 264 9.82 -16.02 -16.17
C VAL A 264 9.97 -14.78 -17.07
N GLU A 265 11.00 -13.94 -16.82
CA GLU A 265 11.11 -12.62 -17.48
C GLU A 265 11.23 -12.68 -19.00
N ASP A 266 11.87 -13.73 -19.52
CA ASP A 266 12.04 -13.92 -20.97
C ASP A 266 10.78 -14.43 -21.68
N GLY A 267 9.76 -14.81 -20.91
CA GLY A 267 8.47 -15.25 -21.41
C GLY A 267 8.47 -16.65 -22.07
N ARG A 268 9.47 -17.50 -21.83
CA ARG A 268 9.52 -18.86 -22.40
C ARG A 268 9.14 -19.94 -21.41
N ASP A 269 9.67 -19.82 -20.19
CA ASP A 269 9.52 -20.82 -19.15
C ASP A 269 8.68 -20.27 -17.98
N TYR A 270 8.38 -21.14 -17.02
CA TYR A 270 7.58 -20.83 -15.84
C TYR A 270 8.35 -21.19 -14.57
N HIS A 271 8.30 -20.31 -13.57
CA HIS A 271 8.59 -20.67 -12.19
C HIS A 271 7.42 -21.46 -11.64
N VAL A 272 7.68 -22.60 -11.00
CA VAL A 272 6.69 -23.41 -10.29
C VAL A 272 7.15 -23.59 -8.85
N VAL A 273 6.26 -23.31 -7.91
CA VAL A 273 6.46 -23.61 -6.48
C VAL A 273 5.64 -24.84 -6.14
N TYR A 274 6.25 -25.83 -5.48
CA TYR A 274 5.59 -27.05 -5.05
C TYR A 274 5.20 -27.03 -3.57
N GLY A 275 4.45 -28.04 -3.13
CA GLY A 275 3.95 -28.18 -1.77
C GLY A 275 5.08 -28.13 -0.72
N ASP A 276 6.24 -28.72 -1.00
CA ASP A 276 7.39 -28.65 -0.10
C ASP A 276 8.18 -27.33 -0.17
N LEU A 277 7.64 -26.32 -0.85
CA LEU A 277 8.24 -25.01 -1.12
C LEU A 277 9.53 -25.07 -1.95
N SER A 278 9.80 -26.20 -2.61
CA SER A 278 10.82 -26.26 -3.66
C SER A 278 10.36 -25.50 -4.90
N THR A 279 11.33 -24.99 -5.66
CA THR A 279 11.06 -24.26 -6.90
C THR A 279 11.78 -24.90 -8.08
N GLU A 280 11.11 -24.88 -9.23
CA GLU A 280 11.68 -25.32 -10.50
C GLU A 280 11.31 -24.34 -11.61
N ILE A 281 12.19 -24.23 -12.62
CA ILE A 281 11.86 -23.57 -13.89
C ILE A 281 11.50 -24.67 -14.88
N VAL A 282 10.29 -24.61 -15.43
CA VAL A 282 9.76 -25.63 -16.35
C VAL A 282 9.28 -25.01 -17.65
N SER A 283 9.31 -25.80 -18.71
CA SER A 283 8.74 -25.41 -20.00
C SER A 283 7.20 -25.47 -19.97
N PRO A 284 6.49 -24.76 -20.87
CA PRO A 284 5.02 -24.72 -20.86
C PRO A 284 4.34 -26.10 -20.99
N ASP A 285 4.97 -27.06 -21.68
CA ASP A 285 4.48 -28.44 -21.84
C ASP A 285 4.67 -29.32 -20.59
N GLN A 286 5.47 -28.85 -19.63
CA GLN A 286 5.67 -29.48 -18.33
C GLN A 286 4.80 -28.84 -17.24
N LEU A 287 4.04 -27.79 -17.57
CA LEU A 287 3.14 -27.17 -16.61
C LEU A 287 2.09 -28.18 -16.13
N PRO A 288 1.67 -28.08 -14.87
CA PRO A 288 0.57 -28.88 -14.35
C PRO A 288 -0.68 -28.67 -15.19
N SER A 289 -1.39 -29.75 -15.53
CA SER A 289 -2.72 -29.64 -16.12
C SER A 289 -3.68 -29.12 -15.05
N TYR A 290 -3.95 -27.81 -15.06
CA TYR A 290 -4.91 -27.19 -14.15
C TYR A 290 -6.33 -27.42 -14.65
N GLU A 291 -7.13 -28.21 -13.92
CA GLU A 291 -8.56 -28.41 -14.22
C GLU A 291 -9.50 -27.70 -13.23
N GLY A 292 -9.04 -26.81 -12.35
CA GLY A 292 -9.88 -26.33 -11.26
C GLY A 292 -9.67 -24.91 -10.77
N ALA A 293 -10.50 -23.99 -11.28
CA ALA A 293 -11.14 -22.82 -10.62
C ALA A 293 -11.03 -21.51 -11.44
N ASN A 294 -12.11 -21.23 -12.18
CA ASN A 294 -12.59 -19.94 -12.66
C ASN A 294 -11.53 -18.90 -13.09
N ALA A 295 -11.26 -18.86 -14.40
CA ALA A 295 -10.95 -17.61 -15.07
C ALA A 295 -12.09 -16.62 -14.77
N SER A 296 -11.80 -15.62 -13.95
CA SER A 296 -12.68 -14.48 -13.73
C SER A 296 -12.44 -13.51 -14.89
N GLU A 297 -13.32 -13.56 -15.90
CA GLU A 297 -13.52 -12.45 -16.86
C GLU A 297 -14.27 -11.29 -16.20
#